data_AF-A0A976P8U0-F1
#
_entry.id   AF-A0A976P8U0-F1
#
_cell.length_a   1.000
_cell.length_b   1.000
_cell.length_c   1.000
_cell.angle_alpha   90.00
_cell.angle_beta   90.00
_cell.angle_gamma   90.00
#
_symmetry.space_group_name_H-M   'P 1'
#
loop_
_entity.id
_entity.type
_entity.pdbx_description
1 polymer ?
#
loop_
_entity_poly.entity_id
_entity_poly.type
_entity_poly.pdbx_seq_one_letter_code
_entity_poly.pdbx_strand_id
1 'polypeptide(L)'
;MIDPSLLTPDTQLYLRPIWFAESPVGLDGQTARMGGGLIWFQGYEVTARTGEIVQRSRVAVADFNDWCAYLVEPLAIRARMLAANISAIRPPLALGQRMIRFDMPQVMGILNMTPDSFSDGGKHIDDPVAAADAGFTMMEKGAAIIDVGGESTRPGAARLWEGDEIKRVVPVIERLAASGTPISIDTRKAAVMEAALAAGAGLVNDVSALLHDPRAMEVVAAAGCPVVLMHASAVGDNPHDNPVYHDVVTDVFDWLEKRVVACEAAGIARDKIIVDPGIGFGKSLADNLAIMNRLALYQGLGVPLLLGVSRKRMIGALSNEAPAGARLGGSLTLALRGIDAGAQMVRVHDVPETVQMAHVWRGLRDAALVTG
;
A
#
# COMPACT_ATOMS: atom_id res chain seq x y z
N MET A 1 15.99 22.23 16.35
CA MET A 1 14.72 22.91 16.01
C MET A 1 14.72 23.29 14.54
N ILE A 2 13.55 23.38 13.89
CA ILE A 2 13.42 24.03 12.59
C ILE A 2 13.82 25.49 12.75
N ASP A 3 14.47 26.08 11.74
CA ASP A 3 14.71 27.50 11.69
C ASP A 3 13.51 28.14 10.96
N PRO A 4 12.60 28.83 11.67
CA PRO A 4 11.40 29.39 11.05
C PRO A 4 11.72 30.43 9.98
N SER A 5 12.92 31.02 9.99
CA SER A 5 13.35 31.99 8.98
C SER A 5 13.56 31.36 7.60
N LEU A 6 13.76 30.03 7.53
CA LEU A 6 13.88 29.28 6.28
C LEU A 6 12.53 28.82 5.73
N LEU A 7 11.44 29.05 6.47
CA LEU A 7 10.10 28.61 6.10
C LEU A 7 9.28 29.78 5.57
N THR A 8 8.67 29.56 4.41
CA THR A 8 7.66 30.44 3.81
C THR A 8 6.27 29.82 3.95
N PRO A 9 5.18 30.60 3.83
CA PRO A 9 3.82 30.04 3.81
C PRO A 9 3.59 28.95 2.74
N ASP A 10 4.32 29.00 1.62
CA ASP A 10 4.23 28.03 0.53
C ASP A 10 5.10 26.78 0.75
N THR A 11 5.86 26.73 1.85
CA THR A 11 6.71 25.58 2.17
C THR A 11 5.86 24.34 2.44
N GLN A 12 6.16 23.25 1.76
CA GLN A 12 5.50 21.97 2.04
C GLN A 12 6.16 21.28 3.23
N LEU A 13 5.33 20.83 4.18
CA LEU A 13 5.77 20.02 5.31
C LEU A 13 5.36 18.56 5.15
N TYR A 14 6.25 17.68 5.61
CA TYR A 14 6.05 16.24 5.72
C TYR A 14 6.49 15.77 7.09
N LEU A 15 5.75 14.82 7.67
CA LEU A 15 6.08 14.20 8.95
C LEU A 15 6.33 12.71 8.74
N ARG A 16 7.44 12.22 9.27
CA ARG A 16 7.74 10.79 9.36
C ARG A 16 7.90 10.37 10.82
N PRO A 17 7.11 9.41 11.31
CA PRO A 17 7.31 8.83 12.63
C PRO A 17 8.72 8.23 12.78
N ILE A 18 9.37 8.53 13.91
CA ILE A 18 10.71 8.06 14.29
C ILE A 18 10.74 7.71 15.78
N TRP A 19 11.84 7.07 16.22
CA TRP A 19 12.01 6.63 17.61
C TRP A 19 10.87 5.71 18.05
N PHE A 20 10.67 4.65 17.27
CA PHE A 20 9.68 3.61 17.55
C PHE A 20 9.94 2.98 18.91
N ALA A 21 8.86 2.75 19.65
CA ALA A 21 8.86 2.11 20.94
C ALA A 21 8.10 0.79 20.84
N GLU A 22 8.62 -0.25 21.49
CA GLU A 22 7.96 -1.56 21.57
C GLU A 22 6.65 -1.48 22.37
N SER A 23 6.58 -0.56 23.33
CA SER A 23 5.43 -0.36 24.23
C SER A 23 5.34 1.10 24.67
N PRO A 24 4.12 1.63 24.93
CA PRO A 24 3.94 2.96 25.51
C PRO A 24 4.14 2.99 27.03
N VAL A 25 4.27 1.83 27.70
CA VAL A 25 4.37 1.74 29.16
C VAL A 25 5.61 2.48 29.65
N GLY A 26 5.43 3.38 30.62
CA GLY A 26 6.50 4.23 31.16
C GLY A 26 6.86 5.44 30.29
N LEU A 27 6.14 5.68 29.18
CA LEU A 27 6.35 6.78 28.24
C LEU A 27 5.12 7.68 28.13
N ASP A 28 4.44 7.93 29.25
CA ASP A 28 3.25 8.76 29.32
C ASP A 28 3.50 10.17 28.76
N GLY A 29 2.66 10.59 27.82
CA GLY A 29 2.80 11.87 27.11
C GLY A 29 3.99 11.95 26.13
N GLN A 30 4.83 10.92 26.05
CA GLN A 30 6.02 10.88 25.20
C GLN A 30 5.84 10.06 23.93
N THR A 31 4.76 9.26 23.84
CA THR A 31 4.45 8.43 22.68
C THR A 31 3.17 8.83 21.98
N ALA A 32 3.14 8.62 20.67
CA ALA A 32 1.93 8.59 19.86
C ALA A 32 1.76 7.21 19.24
N ARG A 33 0.52 6.83 18.96
CA ARG A 33 0.16 5.56 18.34
C ARG A 33 0.00 5.76 16.84
N MET A 34 0.62 4.91 16.04
CA MET A 34 0.48 4.94 14.58
C MET A 34 -0.78 4.17 14.18
N GLY A 35 -1.73 4.90 13.61
CA GLY A 35 -3.06 4.41 13.27
C GLY A 35 -3.76 3.72 14.45
N GLY A 36 -4.56 2.69 14.14
CA GLY A 36 -5.20 1.83 15.14
C GLY A 36 -4.36 0.60 15.55
N GLY A 37 -3.10 0.51 15.10
CA GLY A 37 -2.26 -0.70 15.22
C GLY A 37 -1.45 -0.77 16.52
N LEU A 38 -0.54 -1.74 16.65
CA LEU A 38 0.32 -1.91 17.83
C LEU A 38 1.71 -1.30 17.62
N ILE A 39 1.75 -0.06 17.13
CA ILE A 39 2.99 0.63 16.77
C ILE A 39 2.99 1.99 17.49
N TRP A 40 4.02 2.22 18.31
CA TRP A 40 4.23 3.47 19.02
C TRP A 40 5.52 4.13 18.57
N PHE A 41 5.55 5.45 18.62
CA PHE A 41 6.70 6.25 18.25
C PHE A 41 6.79 7.50 19.13
N GLN A 42 8.00 8.03 19.30
CA GLN A 42 8.29 9.12 20.25
C GLN A 42 8.66 10.44 19.57
N GLY A 43 8.76 10.48 18.25
CA GLY A 43 9.01 11.73 17.55
C GLY A 43 8.66 11.71 16.08
N TYR A 44 8.75 12.89 15.48
CA TYR A 44 8.58 13.13 14.07
C TYR A 44 9.90 13.65 13.48
N GLU A 45 10.36 13.04 12.40
CA GLU A 45 11.24 13.72 11.46
C GLU A 45 10.37 14.65 10.60
N VAL A 46 10.68 15.94 10.63
CA VAL A 46 10.01 16.94 9.81
C VAL A 46 10.88 17.23 8.60
N THR A 47 10.30 17.14 7.40
CA THR A 47 10.93 17.61 6.16
C THR A 47 10.19 18.84 5.66
N ALA A 48 10.91 19.91 5.41
CA ALA A 48 10.41 21.14 4.79
C ALA A 48 10.95 21.26 3.37
N ARG A 49 10.09 21.55 2.40
CA ARG A 49 10.41 21.59 0.98
C ARG A 49 9.82 22.79 0.27
N THR A 50 10.65 23.51 -0.49
CA THR A 50 10.26 24.62 -1.37
C THR A 50 10.99 24.42 -2.70
N GLY A 51 10.44 23.58 -3.57
CA GLY A 51 11.16 22.99 -4.71
C GLY A 51 12.13 21.90 -4.26
N GLU A 52 13.21 22.28 -3.56
CA GLU A 52 14.15 21.37 -2.91
C GLU A 52 13.92 21.30 -1.41
N ILE A 53 14.52 20.29 -0.75
CA ILE A 53 14.47 20.16 0.70
C ILE A 53 15.31 21.26 1.32
N VAL A 54 14.65 22.22 1.96
CA VAL A 54 15.31 23.36 2.63
C VAL A 54 15.75 23.00 4.04
N GLN A 55 15.04 22.08 4.71
CA GLN A 55 15.39 21.67 6.07
C GLN A 55 14.85 20.27 6.42
N ARG A 56 15.62 19.55 7.24
CA ARG A 56 15.13 18.40 8.01
C ARG A 56 15.41 18.63 9.49
N SER A 57 14.43 18.30 10.33
CA SER A 57 14.58 18.38 11.78
C SER A 57 13.88 17.22 12.46
N ARG A 58 13.99 17.16 13.78
CA ARG A 58 13.30 16.18 14.61
C ARG A 58 12.62 16.90 15.76
N VAL A 59 11.42 16.45 16.10
CA VAL A 59 10.62 16.95 17.22
C VAL A 59 10.07 15.76 17.97
N ALA A 60 10.20 15.74 19.30
CA ALA A 60 9.58 14.70 20.12
C ALA A 60 8.06 14.87 20.13
N VAL A 61 7.32 13.78 20.33
CA VAL A 61 5.87 13.83 20.47
C VAL A 61 5.46 14.75 21.62
N ALA A 62 6.19 14.69 22.74
CA ALA A 62 5.97 15.55 23.90
C ALA A 62 6.06 17.05 23.56
N ASP A 63 6.98 17.41 22.66
CA ASP A 63 7.25 18.81 22.29
C ASP A 63 6.46 19.26 21.05
N PHE A 64 5.66 18.38 20.45
CA PHE A 64 5.07 18.63 19.12
C PHE A 64 4.11 19.82 19.10
N ASN A 65 3.28 19.96 20.14
CA ASN A 65 2.32 21.06 20.23
C ASN A 65 3.00 22.42 20.37
N ASP A 66 4.04 22.50 21.19
CA ASP A 66 4.85 23.70 21.38
C ASP A 66 5.60 24.03 20.08
N TRP A 67 6.19 23.01 19.44
CA TRP A 67 6.83 23.18 18.14
C TRP A 67 5.88 23.73 17.07
N CYS A 68 4.64 23.24 17.00
CA CYS A 68 3.63 23.80 16.08
C CYS A 68 3.29 25.27 16.38
N ALA A 69 3.38 25.71 17.64
CA ALA A 69 3.10 27.11 18.00
C ALA A 69 4.18 28.09 17.51
N TYR A 70 5.37 27.60 17.13
CA TYR A 70 6.43 28.40 16.52
C TYR A 70 6.33 28.50 14.98
N LEU A 71 5.41 27.76 14.36
CA LEU A 71 5.21 27.81 12.92
C LEU A 71 4.21 28.90 12.53
N VAL A 72 4.35 29.43 11.31
CA VAL A 72 3.29 30.25 10.71
C VAL A 72 2.03 29.39 10.47
N GLU A 73 0.85 30.03 10.54
CA GLU A 73 -0.45 29.34 10.62
C GLU A 73 -0.67 28.23 9.57
N PRO A 74 -0.39 28.42 8.25
CA PRO A 74 -0.61 27.36 7.26
C PRO A 74 0.23 26.10 7.54
N LEU A 75 1.45 26.29 8.02
CA LEU A 75 2.38 25.21 8.34
C LEU A 75 1.99 24.51 9.65
N ALA A 76 1.52 25.26 10.65
CA ALA A 76 0.98 24.70 11.88
C ALA A 76 -0.24 23.81 11.61
N ILE A 77 -1.17 24.28 10.77
CA ILE A 77 -2.35 23.50 10.35
C ILE A 77 -1.92 22.22 9.63
N ARG A 78 -1.02 22.33 8.64
CA ARG A 78 -0.50 21.17 7.90
C ARG A 78 0.17 20.16 8.81
N ALA A 79 1.02 20.61 9.73
CA ALA A 79 1.70 19.74 10.68
C ALA A 79 0.71 18.99 11.58
N ARG A 80 -0.26 19.68 12.17
CA ARG A 80 -1.31 19.06 13.01
C ARG A 80 -2.14 18.05 12.22
N MET A 81 -2.50 18.38 10.98
CA MET A 81 -3.23 17.47 10.10
C MET A 81 -2.43 16.19 9.80
N LEU A 82 -1.14 16.32 9.47
CA LEU A 82 -0.27 15.17 9.23
C LEU A 82 -0.13 14.28 10.47
N ALA A 83 0.07 14.86 11.65
CA ALA A 83 0.16 14.12 12.90
C ALA A 83 -1.17 13.40 13.24
N ALA A 84 -2.30 14.07 13.01
CA ALA A 84 -3.63 13.47 13.15
C ALA A 84 -3.83 12.31 12.18
N ASN A 85 -3.46 12.47 10.90
CA ASN A 85 -3.54 11.43 9.88
C ASN A 85 -2.66 10.21 10.22
N ILE A 86 -1.44 10.43 10.71
CA ILE A 86 -0.53 9.37 11.17
C ILE A 86 -1.19 8.56 12.30
N SER A 87 -1.91 9.21 13.21
CA SER A 87 -2.51 8.57 14.39
C SER A 87 -3.95 8.08 14.18
N ALA A 88 -4.58 8.45 13.07
CA ALA A 88 -5.99 8.14 12.82
C ALA A 88 -6.25 6.64 12.67
N ILE A 89 -7.27 6.13 13.36
CA ILE A 89 -7.69 4.72 13.22
C ILE A 89 -8.11 4.46 11.77
N ARG A 90 -7.62 3.36 11.20
CA ARG A 90 -8.02 2.92 9.87
C ARG A 90 -9.31 2.08 9.98
N PRO A 91 -10.43 2.51 9.37
CA PRO A 91 -11.68 1.79 9.44
C PRO A 91 -11.57 0.42 8.75
N PRO A 92 -12.30 -0.60 9.23
CA PRO A 92 -12.27 -1.92 8.61
C PRO A 92 -12.97 -1.91 7.25
N LEU A 93 -12.52 -2.77 6.33
CA LEU A 93 -13.15 -2.94 5.02
C LEU A 93 -14.22 -4.02 5.08
N ALA A 94 -15.43 -3.70 4.64
CA ALA A 94 -16.48 -4.69 4.38
C ALA A 94 -16.32 -5.22 2.95
N LEU A 95 -15.93 -6.49 2.81
CA LEU A 95 -15.78 -7.19 1.53
C LEU A 95 -16.70 -8.40 1.52
N GLY A 96 -17.89 -8.25 0.93
CA GLY A 96 -18.95 -9.25 1.00
C GLY A 96 -19.36 -9.51 2.46
N GLN A 97 -19.29 -10.77 2.90
CA GLN A 97 -19.63 -11.18 4.27
C GLN A 97 -18.48 -11.02 5.28
N ARG A 98 -17.29 -10.57 4.84
CA ARG A 98 -16.09 -10.50 5.68
C ARG A 98 -15.75 -9.05 6.01
N MET A 99 -15.33 -8.85 7.26
CA MET A 99 -14.80 -7.58 7.74
C MET A 99 -13.28 -7.70 7.90
N ILE A 100 -12.54 -6.97 7.09
CA ILE A 100 -11.07 -6.90 7.14
C ILE A 100 -10.69 -5.78 8.12
N ARG A 101 -10.16 -6.14 9.29
CA ARG A 101 -9.78 -5.19 10.33
C ARG A 101 -8.29 -4.85 10.24
N PHE A 102 -7.94 -3.58 10.44
CA PHE A 102 -6.56 -3.12 10.42
C PHE A 102 -5.95 -2.99 11.82
N ASP A 103 -6.45 -3.77 12.77
CA ASP A 103 -5.86 -3.97 14.11
C ASP A 103 -4.64 -4.91 14.07
N MET A 104 -4.48 -5.65 12.98
CA MET A 104 -3.27 -6.38 12.60
C MET A 104 -2.98 -6.20 11.09
N PRO A 105 -1.72 -6.41 10.66
CA PRO A 105 -1.38 -6.41 9.25
C PRO A 105 -2.12 -7.52 8.50
N GLN A 106 -2.68 -7.16 7.35
CA GLN A 106 -3.44 -8.08 6.51
C GLN A 106 -2.59 -8.61 5.36
N VAL A 107 -2.73 -9.90 5.05
CA VAL A 107 -2.03 -10.54 3.93
C VAL A 107 -2.97 -10.65 2.74
N MET A 108 -2.61 -10.01 1.63
CA MET A 108 -3.29 -10.14 0.36
C MET A 108 -2.52 -11.11 -0.54
N GLY A 109 -3.13 -12.25 -0.87
CA GLY A 109 -2.53 -13.29 -1.72
C GLY A 109 -2.68 -12.96 -3.20
N ILE A 110 -1.59 -13.04 -3.96
CA ILE A 110 -1.58 -12.78 -5.40
C ILE A 110 -2.00 -14.03 -6.16
N LEU A 111 -3.12 -13.97 -6.87
CA LEU A 111 -3.59 -15.01 -7.79
C LEU A 111 -3.54 -14.48 -9.24
N ASN A 112 -2.38 -14.68 -9.88
CA ASN A 112 -2.20 -14.30 -11.27
C ASN A 112 -2.67 -15.41 -12.22
N MET A 113 -3.58 -15.07 -13.12
CA MET A 113 -4.11 -15.96 -14.17
C MET A 113 -3.26 -15.91 -15.45
N THR A 114 -1.93 -15.84 -15.30
CA THR A 114 -1.00 -15.71 -16.44
C THR A 114 -0.18 -17.00 -16.64
N PRO A 115 0.29 -17.26 -17.89
CA PRO A 115 0.99 -18.51 -18.24
C PRO A 115 2.17 -18.90 -17.34
N ASP A 116 2.86 -17.91 -16.77
CA ASP A 116 4.08 -18.08 -15.98
C ASP A 116 3.82 -18.35 -14.47
N SER A 117 2.56 -18.29 -14.02
CA SER A 117 2.22 -18.23 -12.59
C SER A 117 2.00 -19.59 -11.93
N PHE A 118 1.75 -20.62 -12.73
CA PHE A 118 1.63 -21.99 -12.25
C PHE A 118 2.97 -22.71 -12.49
N SER A 119 3.51 -23.32 -11.43
CA SER A 119 4.77 -24.10 -11.46
C SER A 119 4.78 -25.22 -12.50
N ASP A 120 3.62 -25.51 -13.09
CA ASP A 120 3.41 -26.60 -14.04
C ASP A 120 3.37 -26.14 -15.51
N GLY A 121 3.84 -24.91 -15.79
CA GLY A 121 4.10 -24.44 -17.16
C GLY A 121 2.83 -24.15 -17.97
N GLY A 122 1.86 -23.46 -17.38
CA GLY A 122 0.69 -22.96 -18.10
C GLY A 122 -0.41 -23.99 -18.39
N LYS A 123 -0.36 -25.20 -17.81
CA LYS A 123 -1.41 -26.23 -18.02
C LYS A 123 -2.80 -25.87 -17.47
N HIS A 124 -2.91 -24.83 -16.65
CA HIS A 124 -4.15 -24.39 -16.01
C HIS A 124 -4.64 -22.99 -16.44
N ILE A 125 -4.09 -22.42 -17.53
CA ILE A 125 -4.43 -21.05 -17.99
C ILE A 125 -5.95 -20.88 -18.24
N ASP A 126 -6.61 -21.95 -18.68
CA ASP A 126 -8.05 -21.98 -18.96
C ASP A 126 -8.82 -22.86 -17.95
N ASP A 127 -8.22 -23.13 -16.78
CA ASP A 127 -8.84 -23.91 -15.73
C ASP A 127 -9.24 -23.01 -14.54
N PRO A 128 -10.43 -22.39 -14.59
CA PRO A 128 -10.91 -21.57 -13.49
C PRO A 128 -11.15 -22.37 -12.21
N VAL A 129 -11.23 -23.70 -12.28
CA VAL A 129 -11.33 -24.55 -11.09
C VAL A 129 -9.99 -24.59 -10.36
N ALA A 130 -8.91 -24.95 -11.07
CA ALA A 130 -7.57 -25.00 -10.47
C ALA A 130 -7.13 -23.63 -9.92
N ALA A 131 -7.48 -22.55 -10.61
CA ALA A 131 -7.22 -21.19 -10.12
C ALA A 131 -8.00 -20.86 -8.84
N ALA A 132 -9.29 -21.21 -8.78
CA ALA A 132 -10.09 -21.04 -7.58
C ALA A 132 -9.55 -21.90 -6.42
N ASP A 133 -9.12 -23.14 -6.69
CA ASP A 133 -8.50 -24.03 -5.69
C ASP A 133 -7.21 -23.44 -5.11
N ALA A 134 -6.39 -22.78 -5.93
CA ALA A 134 -5.23 -22.03 -5.45
C ALA A 134 -5.65 -20.85 -4.55
N GLY A 135 -6.72 -20.13 -4.90
CA GLY A 135 -7.31 -19.07 -4.07
C GLY A 135 -7.83 -19.61 -2.73
N PHE A 136 -8.55 -20.73 -2.72
CA PHE A 136 -9.00 -21.40 -1.50
C PHE A 136 -7.82 -21.84 -0.64
N THR A 137 -6.78 -22.41 -1.25
CA THR A 137 -5.55 -22.78 -0.55
C THR A 137 -4.92 -21.55 0.13
N MET A 138 -4.81 -20.42 -0.56
CA MET A 138 -4.29 -19.18 0.07
C MET A 138 -5.14 -18.72 1.25
N MET A 139 -6.48 -18.78 1.13
CA MET A 139 -7.40 -18.46 2.24
C MET A 139 -7.21 -19.41 3.43
N GLU A 140 -7.09 -20.71 3.20
CA GLU A 140 -6.80 -21.71 4.25
C GLU A 140 -5.46 -21.44 4.94
N LYS A 141 -4.48 -20.89 4.22
CA LYS A 141 -3.17 -20.50 4.76
C LYS A 141 -3.17 -19.13 5.44
N GLY A 142 -4.33 -18.47 5.52
CA GLY A 142 -4.52 -17.23 6.28
C GLY A 142 -4.43 -15.95 5.47
N ALA A 143 -4.50 -16.00 4.13
CA ALA A 143 -4.76 -14.79 3.35
C ALA A 143 -6.10 -14.16 3.77
N ALA A 144 -6.09 -12.84 3.92
CA ALA A 144 -7.29 -12.06 4.24
C ALA A 144 -8.08 -11.69 2.99
N ILE A 145 -7.39 -11.49 1.87
CA ILE A 145 -7.94 -11.12 0.57
C ILE A 145 -7.18 -11.87 -0.52
N ILE A 146 -7.88 -12.34 -1.55
CA ILE A 146 -7.28 -12.86 -2.78
C ILE A 146 -7.35 -11.78 -3.85
N ASP A 147 -6.21 -11.42 -4.43
CA ASP A 147 -6.09 -10.43 -5.49
C ASP A 147 -5.91 -11.13 -6.84
N VAL A 148 -6.96 -11.07 -7.65
CA VAL A 148 -7.08 -11.80 -8.92
C VAL A 148 -6.64 -10.88 -10.05
N GLY A 149 -5.64 -11.29 -10.82
CA GLY A 149 -5.13 -10.53 -11.96
C GLY A 149 -5.18 -11.32 -13.27
N GLY A 150 -5.80 -10.76 -14.30
CA GLY A 150 -5.89 -11.38 -15.64
C GLY A 150 -4.82 -10.91 -16.63
N GLU A 151 -4.23 -9.74 -16.39
CA GLU A 151 -3.19 -9.12 -17.21
C GLU A 151 -1.86 -9.04 -16.45
N SER A 152 -0.75 -9.40 -17.10
CA SER A 152 0.58 -9.20 -16.53
C SER A 152 0.95 -7.72 -16.60
N THR A 153 1.23 -7.11 -15.44
CA THR A 153 1.73 -5.73 -15.34
C THR A 153 3.26 -5.65 -15.42
N ARG A 154 3.94 -6.73 -15.82
CA ARG A 154 5.40 -6.75 -16.00
C ARG A 154 5.81 -5.92 -17.23
N PRO A 155 6.97 -5.22 -17.21
CA PRO A 155 7.48 -4.50 -18.38
C PRO A 155 7.58 -5.41 -19.61
N GLY A 156 7.01 -4.96 -20.73
CA GLY A 156 7.04 -5.68 -22.01
C GLY A 156 5.99 -6.79 -22.17
N ALA A 157 5.09 -6.99 -21.21
CA ALA A 157 3.99 -7.93 -21.38
C ALA A 157 3.03 -7.51 -22.50
N ALA A 158 2.52 -8.48 -23.27
CA ALA A 158 1.52 -8.22 -24.30
C ALA A 158 0.23 -7.70 -23.66
N ARG A 159 -0.34 -6.64 -24.24
CA ARG A 159 -1.64 -6.11 -23.81
C ARG A 159 -2.73 -7.16 -24.06
N LEU A 160 -3.56 -7.41 -23.07
CA LEU A 160 -4.69 -8.31 -23.18
C LEU A 160 -5.93 -7.50 -23.56
N TRP A 161 -6.74 -7.99 -24.50
CA TRP A 161 -8.03 -7.37 -24.76
C TRP A 161 -8.96 -7.55 -23.55
N GLU A 162 -9.76 -6.54 -23.22
CA GLU A 162 -10.61 -6.54 -22.02
C GLU A 162 -11.56 -7.75 -21.96
N GLY A 163 -12.12 -8.18 -23.09
CA GLY A 163 -13.01 -9.34 -23.12
C GLY A 163 -12.28 -10.66 -22.84
N ASP A 164 -11.00 -10.77 -23.18
CA ASP A 164 -10.19 -11.95 -22.85
C ASP A 164 -9.77 -11.93 -21.37
N GLU A 165 -9.51 -10.74 -20.81
CA GLU A 165 -9.28 -10.57 -19.38
C GLU A 165 -10.52 -10.96 -18.57
N ILE A 166 -11.70 -10.48 -18.97
CA ILE A 166 -13.00 -10.82 -18.36
C ILE A 166 -13.23 -12.33 -18.37
N LYS A 167 -13.03 -13.00 -19.51
CA LYS A 167 -13.19 -14.46 -19.64
C LYS A 167 -12.27 -15.25 -18.70
N ARG A 168 -11.10 -14.71 -18.37
CA ARG A 168 -10.15 -15.34 -17.44
C ARG A 168 -10.53 -15.12 -15.99
N VAL A 169 -10.88 -13.90 -15.61
CA VAL A 169 -11.05 -13.55 -14.18
C VAL A 169 -12.45 -13.85 -13.67
N VAL A 170 -13.51 -13.62 -14.44
CA VAL A 170 -14.90 -13.73 -13.96
C VAL A 170 -15.22 -15.13 -13.44
N PRO A 171 -14.93 -16.24 -14.15
CA PRO A 171 -15.29 -17.58 -13.65
C PRO A 171 -14.56 -17.96 -12.35
N VAL A 172 -13.35 -17.42 -12.12
CA VAL A 172 -12.59 -17.61 -10.88
C VAL A 172 -13.20 -16.80 -9.75
N ILE A 173 -13.55 -15.55 -10.01
CA ILE A 173 -14.19 -14.64 -9.05
C ILE A 173 -15.52 -15.21 -8.58
N GLU A 174 -16.38 -15.68 -9.49
CA GLU A 174 -17.69 -16.27 -9.14
C GLU A 174 -17.54 -17.46 -8.19
N ARG A 175 -16.57 -18.35 -8.47
CA ARG A 175 -16.28 -19.51 -7.61
C ARG A 175 -15.77 -19.10 -6.23
N LEU A 176 -14.83 -18.16 -6.17
CA LEU A 176 -14.31 -17.65 -4.91
C LEU A 176 -15.42 -16.94 -4.12
N ALA A 177 -16.24 -16.12 -4.78
CA ALA A 177 -17.31 -15.35 -4.16
C ALA A 177 -18.38 -16.27 -3.56
N ALA A 178 -18.72 -17.37 -4.23
CA ALA A 178 -19.67 -18.37 -3.73
C ALA A 178 -19.25 -19.00 -2.39
N SER A 179 -17.96 -18.98 -2.04
CA SER A 179 -17.43 -19.44 -0.75
C SER A 179 -17.35 -18.34 0.33
N GLY A 180 -17.70 -17.09 -0.02
CA GLY A 180 -17.52 -15.93 0.86
C GLY A 180 -16.07 -15.45 0.96
N THR A 181 -15.22 -15.76 -0.03
CA THR A 181 -13.84 -15.28 -0.10
C THR A 181 -13.81 -13.77 -0.40
N PRO A 182 -13.04 -12.95 0.35
CA PRO A 182 -12.81 -11.55 0.00
C PRO A 182 -11.92 -11.43 -1.21
N ILE A 183 -12.40 -10.74 -2.24
CA ILE A 183 -11.73 -10.70 -3.55
C ILE A 183 -11.42 -9.26 -3.93
N SER A 184 -10.18 -9.05 -4.37
CA SER A 184 -9.72 -7.88 -5.08
C SER A 184 -9.53 -8.22 -6.55
N ILE A 185 -9.88 -7.30 -7.45
CA ILE A 185 -9.55 -7.39 -8.88
C ILE A 185 -8.38 -6.47 -9.20
N ASP A 186 -7.25 -7.03 -9.65
CA ASP A 186 -6.08 -6.30 -10.16
C ASP A 186 -6.30 -5.98 -11.65
N THR A 187 -6.82 -4.77 -11.91
CA THR A 187 -7.07 -4.29 -13.27
C THR A 187 -7.09 -2.77 -13.34
N ARG A 188 -6.87 -2.26 -14.56
CA ARG A 188 -6.88 -0.84 -14.92
C ARG A 188 -7.95 -0.49 -15.95
N LYS A 189 -8.80 -1.45 -16.33
CA LYS A 189 -9.81 -1.34 -17.39
C LYS A 189 -11.19 -1.32 -16.78
N ALA A 190 -11.99 -0.31 -17.09
CA ALA A 190 -13.30 -0.14 -16.47
C ALA A 190 -14.25 -1.30 -16.78
N ALA A 191 -14.23 -1.83 -18.01
CA ALA A 191 -15.04 -2.99 -18.39
C ALA A 191 -14.74 -4.25 -17.54
N VAL A 192 -13.46 -4.46 -17.19
CA VAL A 192 -13.03 -5.57 -16.34
C VAL A 192 -13.45 -5.31 -14.89
N MET A 193 -13.33 -4.07 -14.39
CA MET A 193 -13.82 -3.68 -13.07
C MET A 193 -15.32 -3.96 -12.93
N GLU A 194 -16.14 -3.50 -13.89
CA GLU A 194 -17.59 -3.71 -13.92
C GLU A 194 -17.95 -5.20 -13.86
N ALA A 195 -17.33 -6.01 -14.72
CA ALA A 195 -17.58 -7.45 -14.78
C ALA A 195 -17.13 -8.19 -13.50
N ALA A 196 -15.97 -7.83 -12.96
CA ALA A 196 -15.43 -8.44 -11.73
C ALA A 196 -16.28 -8.09 -10.50
N LEU A 197 -16.73 -6.84 -10.38
CA LEU A 197 -17.62 -6.40 -9.30
C LEU A 197 -18.98 -7.11 -9.40
N ALA A 198 -19.54 -7.24 -10.61
CA ALA A 198 -20.77 -8.00 -10.83
C ALA A 198 -20.63 -9.49 -10.48
N ALA A 199 -19.44 -10.06 -10.69
CA ALA A 199 -19.11 -11.45 -10.34
C ALA A 199 -18.87 -11.68 -8.83
N GLY A 200 -18.76 -10.62 -8.03
CA GLY A 200 -18.59 -10.70 -6.58
C GLY A 200 -17.24 -10.21 -6.03
N ALA A 201 -16.39 -9.60 -6.85
CA ALA A 201 -15.24 -8.86 -6.34
C ALA A 201 -15.70 -7.71 -5.42
N GLY A 202 -15.00 -7.50 -4.31
CA GLY A 202 -15.34 -6.49 -3.31
C GLY A 202 -14.43 -5.28 -3.32
N LEU A 203 -13.29 -5.33 -4.01
CA LEU A 203 -12.24 -4.31 -4.01
C LEU A 203 -11.63 -4.20 -5.41
N VAL A 204 -11.29 -2.98 -5.84
CA VAL A 204 -10.53 -2.73 -7.07
C VAL A 204 -9.09 -2.37 -6.72
N ASN A 205 -8.12 -3.08 -7.28
CA ASN A 205 -6.71 -2.77 -7.16
C ASN A 205 -6.20 -2.25 -8.51
N ASP A 206 -6.00 -0.92 -8.62
CA ASP A 206 -5.61 -0.30 -9.88
C ASP A 206 -4.21 0.32 -9.81
N VAL A 207 -3.28 -0.32 -10.52
CA VAL A 207 -1.89 0.12 -10.65
C VAL A 207 -1.73 1.50 -11.32
N SER A 208 -2.77 2.00 -11.99
CA SER A 208 -2.83 3.32 -12.62
C SER A 208 -3.57 4.36 -11.77
N ALA A 209 -4.08 3.98 -10.59
CA ALA A 209 -4.89 4.82 -9.72
C ALA A 209 -6.08 5.49 -10.42
N LEU A 210 -6.82 4.72 -11.24
CA LEU A 210 -8.01 5.15 -11.98
C LEU A 210 -7.71 6.23 -13.04
N LEU A 211 -6.49 6.22 -13.60
CA LEU A 211 -6.07 7.14 -14.66
C LEU A 211 -5.96 6.48 -16.04
N HIS A 212 -5.89 5.15 -16.12
CA HIS A 212 -5.73 4.47 -17.41
C HIS A 212 -7.00 4.50 -18.25
N ASP A 213 -8.13 4.09 -17.68
CA ASP A 213 -9.45 4.13 -18.34
C ASP A 213 -10.25 5.32 -17.78
N PRO A 214 -10.69 6.27 -18.62
CA PRO A 214 -11.48 7.43 -18.18
C PRO A 214 -12.75 7.07 -17.41
N ARG A 215 -13.33 5.88 -17.62
CA ARG A 215 -14.54 5.41 -16.91
C ARG A 215 -14.23 4.79 -15.54
N ALA A 216 -12.98 4.46 -15.23
CA ALA A 216 -12.64 3.69 -14.01
C ALA A 216 -13.07 4.40 -12.72
N MET A 217 -12.90 5.72 -12.66
CA MET A 217 -13.29 6.52 -11.50
C MET A 217 -14.81 6.51 -11.29
N GLU A 218 -15.59 6.64 -12.36
CA GLU A 218 -17.05 6.56 -12.31
C GLU A 218 -17.53 5.18 -11.85
N VAL A 219 -16.94 4.11 -12.39
CA VAL A 219 -17.27 2.73 -12.03
C VAL A 219 -17.05 2.48 -10.54
N VAL A 220 -15.90 2.85 -10.00
CA VAL A 220 -15.57 2.66 -8.58
C VAL A 220 -16.48 3.50 -7.69
N ALA A 221 -16.74 4.76 -8.06
CA ALA A 221 -17.64 5.64 -7.31
C ALA A 221 -19.07 5.09 -7.29
N ALA A 222 -19.59 4.63 -8.43
CA ALA A 222 -20.93 4.05 -8.54
C ALA A 222 -21.06 2.73 -7.76
N ALA A 223 -20.01 1.91 -7.76
CA ALA A 223 -19.99 0.65 -7.02
C ALA A 223 -19.86 0.84 -5.50
N GLY A 224 -19.31 1.99 -5.05
CA GLY A 224 -19.04 2.25 -3.62
C GLY A 224 -18.05 1.28 -2.98
N CYS A 225 -17.23 0.61 -3.80
CA CYS A 225 -16.26 -0.38 -3.33
C CYS A 225 -14.93 0.26 -2.90
N PRO A 226 -14.17 -0.37 -1.99
CA PRO A 226 -12.79 -0.02 -1.76
C PRO A 226 -11.92 -0.02 -3.02
N VAL A 227 -10.93 0.86 -3.07
CA VAL A 227 -9.97 0.98 -4.17
C VAL A 227 -8.54 1.18 -3.68
N VAL A 228 -7.60 0.45 -4.27
CA VAL A 228 -6.15 0.68 -4.10
C VAL A 228 -5.66 1.58 -5.23
N LEU A 229 -5.05 2.70 -4.87
CA LEU A 229 -4.47 3.69 -5.75
C LEU A 229 -2.96 3.58 -5.69
N MET A 230 -2.34 3.00 -6.73
CA MET A 230 -0.89 2.85 -6.78
C MET A 230 -0.21 3.99 -7.53
N HIS A 231 0.92 4.47 -7.02
CA HIS A 231 1.83 5.28 -7.82
C HIS A 231 2.64 4.42 -8.78
N ALA A 232 2.28 4.42 -10.06
CA ALA A 232 3.12 3.95 -11.15
C ALA A 232 3.70 5.12 -11.94
N SER A 233 5.01 5.14 -12.10
CA SER A 233 5.64 6.04 -13.05
C SER A 233 5.50 5.43 -14.44
N ALA A 234 4.40 5.77 -15.11
CA ALA A 234 4.20 5.52 -16.53
C ALA A 234 3.25 6.59 -17.07
N VAL A 235 3.82 7.73 -17.44
CA VAL A 235 3.20 8.62 -18.42
C VAL A 235 3.72 8.14 -19.78
N GLY A 236 2.99 7.24 -20.43
CA GLY A 236 3.18 6.88 -21.84
C GLY A 236 3.77 5.48 -22.14
N ASP A 237 3.76 5.16 -23.44
CA ASP A 237 4.17 3.87 -24.04
C ASP A 237 5.70 3.65 -24.08
N ASN A 238 6.50 4.56 -23.50
CA ASN A 238 7.96 4.49 -23.53
C ASN A 238 8.56 4.20 -22.14
N PRO A 239 8.97 2.95 -21.85
CA PRO A 239 9.53 2.53 -20.56
C PRO A 239 10.90 3.16 -20.20
N HIS A 240 11.45 4.02 -21.05
CA HIS A 240 12.70 4.74 -20.81
C HIS A 240 12.50 6.18 -20.30
N ASP A 241 11.26 6.69 -20.26
CA ASP A 241 10.94 7.94 -19.54
C ASP A 241 10.87 7.65 -18.04
N ASN A 242 12.02 7.69 -17.39
CA ASN A 242 12.08 7.68 -15.93
C ASN A 242 11.79 9.13 -15.48
N PRO A 243 10.69 9.40 -14.77
CA PRO A 243 10.43 10.73 -14.25
C PRO A 243 11.57 11.10 -13.32
N VAL A 244 12.16 12.27 -13.57
CA VAL A 244 13.19 12.81 -12.71
C VAL A 244 12.49 13.26 -11.44
N TYR A 245 12.54 12.42 -10.40
CA TYR A 245 12.12 12.81 -9.06
C TYR A 245 13.17 13.77 -8.48
N HIS A 246 12.71 14.86 -7.86
CA HIS A 246 13.59 15.72 -7.07
C HIS A 246 13.85 15.08 -5.70
N ASP A 247 12.81 14.53 -5.08
CA ASP A 247 12.90 13.65 -3.91
C ASP A 247 11.74 12.64 -4.03
N VAL A 248 12.06 11.42 -4.47
CA VAL A 248 11.05 10.40 -4.81
C VAL A 248 10.08 10.09 -3.66
N VAL A 249 10.51 10.26 -2.41
CA VAL A 249 9.66 9.99 -1.24
C VAL A 249 8.57 11.05 -1.12
N THR A 250 8.93 12.33 -1.22
CA THR A 250 7.99 13.45 -1.14
C THR A 250 7.20 13.65 -2.44
N ASP A 251 7.81 13.39 -3.59
CA ASP A 251 7.12 13.45 -4.90
C ASP A 251 6.00 12.41 -5.01
N VAL A 252 6.28 11.16 -4.62
CA VAL A 252 5.26 10.09 -4.62
C VAL A 252 4.20 10.34 -3.55
N PHE A 253 4.57 10.89 -2.39
CA PHE A 253 3.60 11.32 -1.37
C PHE A 253 2.64 12.37 -1.91
N ASP A 254 3.16 13.45 -2.50
CA ASP A 254 2.35 14.54 -3.05
C ASP A 254 1.44 14.07 -4.18
N TRP A 255 1.93 13.17 -5.03
CA TRP A 255 1.14 12.59 -6.10
C TRP A 255 -0.02 11.76 -5.54
N LEU A 256 0.24 10.90 -4.56
CA LEU A 256 -0.80 10.10 -3.91
C LEU A 256 -1.79 10.98 -3.15
N GLU A 257 -1.33 12.03 -2.46
CA GLU A 257 -2.19 12.99 -1.76
C GLU A 257 -3.18 13.64 -2.73
N LYS A 258 -2.69 14.15 -3.87
CA LYS A 258 -3.56 14.72 -4.92
C LYS A 258 -4.55 13.70 -5.47
N ARG A 259 -4.12 12.45 -5.62
CA ARG A 259 -4.96 11.37 -6.14
C ARG A 259 -6.06 10.96 -5.17
N VAL A 260 -5.77 10.93 -3.87
CA VAL A 260 -6.79 10.75 -2.81
C VAL A 260 -7.83 11.86 -2.88
N VAL A 261 -7.40 13.12 -2.92
CA VAL A 261 -8.30 14.29 -3.01
C VAL A 261 -9.17 14.23 -4.27
N ALA A 262 -8.60 13.84 -5.42
CA ALA A 262 -9.36 13.68 -6.66
C ALA A 262 -10.44 12.58 -6.57
N CYS A 263 -10.14 11.46 -5.92
CA CYS A 263 -11.13 10.39 -5.67
C CYS A 263 -12.24 10.85 -4.72
N GLU A 264 -11.90 11.57 -3.64
CA GLU A 264 -12.88 12.13 -2.71
C GLU A 264 -13.83 13.12 -3.41
N ALA A 265 -13.28 13.99 -4.26
CA ALA A 265 -14.06 14.94 -5.05
C ALA A 265 -15.00 14.25 -6.07
N ALA A 266 -14.67 13.03 -6.50
CA ALA A 266 -15.49 12.21 -7.38
C ALA A 266 -16.54 11.35 -6.63
N GLY A 267 -16.62 11.47 -5.30
CA GLY A 267 -17.60 10.76 -4.48
C GLY A 267 -17.12 9.42 -3.89
N ILE A 268 -15.85 9.06 -4.05
CA ILE A 268 -15.27 7.87 -3.41
C ILE A 268 -14.96 8.23 -1.95
N ALA A 269 -15.63 7.57 -1.00
CA ALA A 269 -15.44 7.85 0.42
C ALA A 269 -13.98 7.56 0.86
N ARG A 270 -13.43 8.42 1.73
CA ARG A 270 -12.04 8.31 2.20
C ARG A 270 -11.71 6.96 2.84
N ASP A 271 -12.66 6.38 3.56
CA ASP A 271 -12.54 5.07 4.20
C ASP A 271 -12.53 3.89 3.21
N LYS A 272 -12.80 4.14 1.93
CA LYS A 272 -12.68 3.20 0.82
C LYS A 272 -11.36 3.34 0.06
N ILE A 273 -10.57 4.38 0.31
CA ILE A 273 -9.33 4.62 -0.43
C ILE A 273 -8.16 3.95 0.30
N ILE A 274 -7.33 3.23 -0.44
CA ILE A 274 -6.07 2.63 0.00
C ILE A 274 -4.98 3.13 -0.95
N VAL A 275 -3.76 3.36 -0.47
CA VAL A 275 -2.64 3.81 -1.31
C VAL A 275 -1.53 2.78 -1.36
N ASP A 276 -0.82 2.71 -2.50
CA ASP A 276 0.41 1.93 -2.66
C ASP A 276 1.50 2.82 -3.31
N PRO A 277 2.68 2.97 -2.69
CA PRO A 277 3.78 3.77 -3.27
C PRO A 277 4.40 3.15 -4.54
N GLY A 278 3.99 1.93 -4.91
CA GLY A 278 4.32 1.28 -6.17
C GLY A 278 5.78 0.88 -6.27
N ILE A 279 6.26 0.05 -5.33
CA ILE A 279 7.64 -0.45 -5.35
C ILE A 279 7.90 -1.25 -6.64
N GLY A 280 8.96 -0.87 -7.36
CA GLY A 280 9.38 -1.46 -8.62
C GLY A 280 8.62 -0.97 -9.87
N PHE A 281 7.78 0.07 -9.77
CA PHE A 281 7.06 0.66 -10.91
C PHE A 281 7.62 2.04 -11.26
N GLY A 282 8.48 2.09 -12.29
CA GLY A 282 9.11 3.34 -12.78
C GLY A 282 10.02 4.00 -11.73
N LYS A 283 10.76 3.16 -10.98
CA LYS A 283 11.63 3.58 -9.87
C LYS A 283 12.93 2.80 -9.94
N SER A 284 14.06 3.50 -9.80
CA SER A 284 15.38 2.88 -9.72
C SER A 284 15.53 2.06 -8.43
N LEU A 285 16.62 1.29 -8.31
CA LEU A 285 16.92 0.60 -7.05
C LEU A 285 17.07 1.60 -5.89
N ALA A 286 17.76 2.72 -6.12
CA ALA A 286 17.95 3.76 -5.13
C ALA A 286 16.62 4.38 -4.69
N ASP A 287 15.71 4.62 -5.64
CA ASP A 287 14.39 5.18 -5.35
C ASP A 287 13.55 4.24 -4.48
N ASN A 288 13.50 2.96 -4.84
CA ASN A 288 12.77 1.95 -4.07
C ASN A 288 13.32 1.84 -2.64
N LEU A 289 14.64 1.90 -2.47
CA LEU A 289 15.28 1.90 -1.15
C LEU A 289 14.96 3.17 -0.36
N ALA A 290 14.94 4.34 -1.00
CA ALA A 290 14.58 5.60 -0.37
C ALA A 290 13.13 5.57 0.17
N ILE A 291 12.18 5.07 -0.64
CA ILE A 291 10.79 4.88 -0.21
C ILE A 291 10.72 3.90 0.96
N MET A 292 11.33 2.71 0.85
CA MET A 292 11.29 1.71 1.93
C MET A 292 11.87 2.24 3.26
N ASN A 293 12.94 3.03 3.20
CA ASN A 293 13.55 3.63 4.39
C ASN A 293 12.67 4.70 5.05
N ARG A 294 11.76 5.32 4.29
CA ARG A 294 10.90 6.42 4.75
C ARG A 294 9.41 6.10 4.65
N LEU A 295 9.04 4.82 4.54
CA LEU A 295 7.67 4.38 4.27
C LEU A 295 6.64 4.89 5.30
N ALA A 296 7.04 5.04 6.57
CA ALA A 296 6.17 5.55 7.62
C ALA A 296 5.66 6.99 7.35
N LEU A 297 6.33 7.75 6.47
CA LEU A 297 5.88 9.08 6.02
C LEU A 297 4.50 9.02 5.35
N TYR A 298 4.21 7.95 4.61
CA TYR A 298 2.94 7.78 3.90
C TYR A 298 1.73 7.60 4.82
N GLN A 299 1.94 7.32 6.11
CA GLN A 299 0.84 7.34 7.10
C GLN A 299 0.23 8.74 7.25
N GLY A 300 0.96 9.79 6.89
CA GLY A 300 0.46 11.17 6.81
C GLY A 300 -0.65 11.37 5.77
N LEU A 301 -0.86 10.42 4.85
CA LEU A 301 -2.00 10.43 3.93
C LEU A 301 -3.31 10.06 4.63
N GLY A 302 -3.28 9.49 5.84
CA GLY A 302 -4.49 9.24 6.65
C GLY A 302 -5.42 8.16 6.09
N VAL A 303 -4.93 7.36 5.14
CA VAL A 303 -5.63 6.21 4.55
C VAL A 303 -4.79 4.93 4.72
N PRO A 304 -5.36 3.72 4.61
CA PRO A 304 -4.58 2.49 4.65
C PRO A 304 -3.52 2.44 3.54
N LEU A 305 -2.39 1.80 3.86
CA LEU A 305 -1.23 1.59 3.02
C LEU A 305 -1.14 0.10 2.67
N LEU A 306 -1.16 -0.19 1.36
CA LEU A 306 -0.82 -1.48 0.79
C LEU A 306 0.63 -1.47 0.31
N LEU A 307 1.37 -2.55 0.56
CA LEU A 307 2.76 -2.69 0.14
C LEU A 307 2.98 -3.96 -0.70
N GLY A 308 3.26 -3.79 -1.99
CA GLY A 308 3.64 -4.86 -2.91
C GLY A 308 5.15 -5.00 -3.13
N VAL A 309 5.83 -5.81 -2.30
CA VAL A 309 7.31 -6.01 -2.37
C VAL A 309 7.74 -7.45 -2.71
N SER A 310 6.79 -8.39 -2.76
CA SER A 310 7.07 -9.81 -2.94
C SER A 310 7.75 -10.12 -4.28
N ARG A 311 8.90 -10.81 -4.20
CA ARG A 311 9.71 -11.31 -5.34
C ARG A 311 10.19 -10.23 -6.32
N LYS A 312 10.12 -8.94 -5.96
CA LYS A 312 10.47 -7.81 -6.83
C LYS A 312 11.95 -7.83 -7.24
N ARG A 313 12.25 -7.22 -8.40
CA ARG A 313 13.61 -7.12 -8.97
C ARG A 313 14.62 -6.50 -8.02
N MET A 314 14.21 -5.55 -7.16
CA MET A 314 15.11 -4.94 -6.19
C MET A 314 15.79 -5.96 -5.26
N ILE A 315 15.09 -7.05 -4.89
CA ILE A 315 15.67 -8.11 -4.07
C ILE A 315 16.75 -8.86 -4.85
N GLY A 316 16.49 -9.18 -6.12
CA GLY A 316 17.48 -9.79 -7.01
C GLY A 316 18.72 -8.91 -7.15
N ALA A 317 18.55 -7.61 -7.43
CA ALA A 317 19.65 -6.67 -7.60
C ALA A 317 20.54 -6.53 -6.36
N LEU A 318 19.99 -6.69 -5.15
CA LEU A 318 20.73 -6.66 -3.88
C LEU A 318 21.31 -8.03 -3.49
N SER A 319 20.91 -9.11 -4.16
CA SER A 319 21.23 -10.48 -3.81
C SER A 319 21.69 -11.27 -5.04
N ASN A 320 22.75 -10.79 -5.70
CA ASN A 320 23.43 -11.47 -6.80
C ASN A 320 22.50 -11.91 -7.95
N GLU A 321 21.54 -11.05 -8.32
CA GLU A 321 20.53 -11.31 -9.36
C GLU A 321 19.71 -12.59 -9.13
N ALA A 322 19.44 -12.92 -7.85
CA ALA A 322 18.66 -14.09 -7.48
C ALA A 322 17.35 -14.18 -8.30
N PRO A 323 16.97 -15.36 -8.84
CA PRO A 323 15.75 -15.53 -9.62
C PRO A 323 14.51 -15.29 -8.76
N ALA A 324 13.37 -14.95 -9.38
CA ALA A 324 12.16 -14.52 -8.66
C ALA A 324 11.70 -15.51 -7.57
N GLY A 325 11.76 -16.81 -7.84
CA GLY A 325 11.39 -17.86 -6.88
C GLY A 325 12.36 -18.04 -5.71
N ALA A 326 13.58 -17.51 -5.79
CA ALA A 326 14.61 -17.59 -4.75
C ALA A 326 14.69 -16.31 -3.89
N ARG A 327 13.64 -15.47 -3.91
CA ARG A 327 13.60 -14.17 -3.23
C ARG A 327 12.80 -14.15 -1.94
N LEU A 328 12.45 -15.31 -1.37
CA LEU A 328 11.61 -15.42 -0.18
C LEU A 328 12.17 -14.61 1.00
N GLY A 329 13.43 -14.84 1.39
CA GLY A 329 14.04 -14.14 2.54
C GLY A 329 14.05 -12.61 2.39
N GLY A 330 14.34 -12.10 1.20
CA GLY A 330 14.27 -10.67 0.91
C GLY A 330 12.83 -10.13 0.89
N SER A 331 11.87 -10.93 0.43
CA SER A 331 10.45 -10.56 0.40
C SER A 331 9.89 -10.43 1.82
N LEU A 332 10.18 -11.40 2.70
CA LEU A 332 9.77 -11.35 4.11
C LEU A 332 10.41 -10.17 4.84
N THR A 333 11.71 -9.92 4.60
CA THR A 333 12.41 -8.76 5.18
C THR A 333 11.74 -7.43 4.82
N LEU A 334 11.40 -7.24 3.54
CA LEU A 334 10.73 -6.02 3.09
C LEU A 334 9.29 -5.92 3.59
N ALA A 335 8.56 -7.03 3.66
CA ALA A 335 7.20 -7.06 4.20
C ALA A 335 7.17 -6.70 5.69
N LEU A 336 8.06 -7.30 6.50
CA LEU A 336 8.22 -6.96 7.92
C LEU A 336 8.58 -5.49 8.11
N ARG A 337 9.54 -4.97 7.32
CA ARG A 337 9.89 -3.55 7.33
C ARG A 337 8.70 -2.65 7.01
N GLY A 338 7.84 -3.10 6.09
CA GLY A 338 6.59 -2.44 5.76
C GLY A 338 5.61 -2.37 6.92
N ILE A 339 5.40 -3.52 7.56
CA ILE A 339 4.53 -3.68 8.73
C ILE A 339 5.01 -2.82 9.90
N ASP A 340 6.30 -2.82 10.23
CA ASP A 340 6.87 -1.96 11.27
C ASP A 340 6.74 -0.46 10.96
N ALA A 341 6.63 -0.10 9.68
CA ALA A 341 6.37 1.26 9.23
C ALA A 341 4.87 1.59 9.12
N GLY A 342 3.99 0.69 9.55
CA GLY A 342 2.54 0.88 9.61
C GLY A 342 1.76 0.45 8.39
N ALA A 343 2.34 -0.31 7.45
CA ALA A 343 1.57 -0.86 6.33
C ALA A 343 0.45 -1.76 6.85
N GLN A 344 -0.79 -1.42 6.52
CA GLN A 344 -1.97 -2.17 6.94
C GLN A 344 -2.14 -3.45 6.15
N MET A 345 -1.56 -3.53 4.95
CA MET A 345 -1.64 -4.69 4.09
C MET A 345 -0.35 -4.93 3.33
N VAL A 346 0.02 -6.21 3.17
CA VAL A 346 1.12 -6.64 2.31
C VAL A 346 0.59 -7.57 1.22
N ARG A 347 0.99 -7.31 -0.02
CA ARG A 347 0.58 -8.09 -1.20
C ARG A 347 1.69 -9.07 -1.60
N VAL A 348 1.41 -10.38 -1.52
CA VAL A 348 2.45 -11.42 -1.54
C VAL A 348 2.09 -12.66 -2.37
N HIS A 349 3.14 -13.33 -2.88
CA HIS A 349 3.02 -14.68 -3.47
C HIS A 349 3.11 -15.77 -2.38
N ASP A 350 4.04 -15.59 -1.44
CA ASP A 350 4.39 -16.56 -0.39
C ASP A 350 3.50 -16.35 0.86
N VAL A 351 2.22 -16.72 0.74
CA VAL A 351 1.18 -16.47 1.77
C VAL A 351 1.52 -17.15 3.11
N PRO A 352 1.78 -18.46 3.19
CA PRO A 352 1.98 -19.14 4.49
C PRO A 352 3.12 -18.52 5.31
N GLU A 353 4.25 -18.23 4.66
CA GLU A 353 5.43 -17.66 5.29
C GLU A 353 5.17 -16.22 5.75
N THR A 354 4.44 -15.44 4.96
CA THR A 354 4.08 -14.06 5.32
C THR A 354 3.09 -14.03 6.48
N VAL A 355 2.11 -14.94 6.51
CA VAL A 355 1.15 -15.08 7.63
C VAL A 355 1.88 -15.50 8.89
N GLN A 356 2.78 -16.49 8.81
CA GLN A 356 3.61 -16.88 9.95
C GLN A 356 4.42 -15.70 10.50
N MET A 357 5.08 -14.94 9.62
CA MET A 357 5.81 -13.73 9.98
C MET A 357 4.91 -12.70 10.68
N ALA A 358 3.70 -12.44 10.15
CA ALA A 358 2.75 -11.50 10.74
C ALA A 358 2.25 -11.95 12.12
N HIS A 359 2.01 -13.24 12.33
CA HIS A 359 1.65 -13.79 13.64
C HIS A 359 2.78 -13.66 14.67
N VAL A 360 4.03 -13.94 14.27
CA VAL A 360 5.20 -13.75 15.15
C VAL A 360 5.35 -12.28 15.51
N TRP A 361 5.25 -11.38 14.53
CA TRP A 361 5.27 -9.93 14.76
C TRP A 361 4.19 -9.51 15.76
N ARG A 362 2.96 -10.02 15.59
CA ARG A 362 1.84 -9.72 16.50
C ARG A 362 2.13 -10.19 17.92
N GLY A 363 2.61 -11.42 18.10
CA GLY A 363 2.95 -11.97 19.41
C GLY A 363 4.02 -11.15 20.14
N LEU A 364 5.04 -10.64 19.43
CA LEU A 364 6.05 -9.74 20.00
C LEU A 364 5.43 -8.42 20.49
N ARG A 365 4.55 -7.81 19.69
CA ARG A 365 3.88 -6.56 20.06
C ARG A 365 2.92 -6.73 21.24
N ASP A 366 2.17 -7.83 21.28
CA ASP A 366 1.27 -8.14 22.40
C ASP A 366 2.07 -8.35 23.69
N ALA A 367 3.18 -9.09 23.65
CA ALA A 367 4.03 -9.32 24.82
C ALA A 367 4.64 -8.03 25.38
N ALA A 368 5.07 -7.12 24.50
CA ALA A 368 5.64 -5.84 24.91
C ALA A 368 4.68 -4.95 25.74
N LEU A 369 3.37 -5.14 25.59
CA LEU A 369 2.37 -4.38 26.36
C LEU A 369 2.20 -4.85 27.81
N VAL A 370 2.61 -6.08 28.13
CA VAL A 370 2.39 -6.69 29.44
C VAL A 370 3.67 -6.87 30.25
N THR A 371 4.84 -6.77 29.63
CA THR A 371 6.15 -6.99 30.28
C THR A 371 6.80 -5.70 30.82
N GLY A 372 6.00 -4.70 31.18
CA GLY A 372 6.46 -3.40 31.70
C GLY A 372 6.59 -3.34 33.21
#